data_AF-W1XSL0-F1
#
_entry.id   AF-W1XSL0-F1
#
_cell.length_a   1.000
_cell.length_b   1.000
_cell.length_c   1.000
_cell.angle_alpha   90.00
_cell.angle_beta   90.00
_cell.angle_gamma   90.00
#
_symmetry.space_group_name_H-M   'P 1'
#
loop_
_entity.id
_entity.type
_entity.pdbx_description
1 polymer ?
#
loop_
_entity_poly.entity_id
_entity_poly.type
_entity_poly.pdbx_seq_one_letter_code
_entity_poly.pdbx_strand_id
1 'polypeptide(L)' 'MIRQIVKDVLFLEQKSEPATIQDKSIVTDLVDTLKANLDGCVG' A
#
# COMPACT_ATOMS: atom_id res chain seq x y z
N MET A 1 2.06 -2.26 10.47
CA MET A 1 3.51 -2.29 10.14
C MET A 1 3.76 -1.37 8.95
N ILE A 2 4.79 -0.52 9.00
CA ILE A 2 5.09 0.41 7.90
C ILE A 2 5.81 -0.34 6.78
N ARG A 3 5.26 -0.29 5.56
CA ARG A 3 5.83 -0.89 4.34
C ARG A 3 6.62 0.15 3.56
N GLN A 4 7.61 -0.30 2.78
CA GLN A 4 8.32 0.59 1.86
C GLN A 4 7.46 0.87 0.62
N ILE A 5 7.46 2.13 0.17
CA ILE A 5 6.77 2.52 -1.06
C ILE A 5 7.56 2.02 -2.27
N VAL A 6 6.92 1.16 -3.08
CA VAL A 6 7.49 0.67 -4.33
C VAL A 6 7.39 1.76 -5.39
N LYS A 7 8.52 2.11 -6.01
CA LYS A 7 8.63 3.12 -7.08
C LYS A 7 8.95 2.51 -8.45
N ASP A 8 8.98 1.18 -8.53
CA ASP A 8 9.26 0.46 -9.77
C ASP A 8 8.03 0.51 -10.69
N VAL A 9 8.20 1.14 -11.85
CA VAL A 9 7.12 1.36 -12.83
C VAL A 9 6.63 0.03 -13.42
N LEU A 10 7.53 -0.93 -13.70
CA LEU A 10 7.17 -2.22 -14.29
C LEU A 10 6.33 -3.07 -13.34
N PHE A 11 6.53 -2.88 -12.03
CA PHE A 11 5.70 -3.50 -11.01
C PHE A 11 4.32 -2.85 -10.93
N LEU A 12 4.26 -1.51 -10.96
CA LEU A 12 3.02 -0.73 -10.85
C LEU A 12 2.10 -0.84 -12.08
N GLU A 13 2.62 -1.27 -13.23
CA GLU A 13 1.83 -1.53 -14.44
C GLU A 13 0.99 -2.81 -14.38
N GLN A 14 1.25 -3.69 -13.41
CA GLN A 14 0.56 -4.97 -13.29
C GLN A 14 -0.82 -4.79 -12.64
N LYS A 15 -1.83 -5.52 -13.16
CA LYS A 15 -3.16 -5.52 -12.56
C LYS A 15 -3.14 -6.21 -11.20
N SER A 16 -3.72 -5.55 -10.20
CA SER A 16 -3.90 -6.14 -8.87
C SER A 16 -4.96 -7.24 -8.89
N GLU A 17 -4.76 -8.24 -8.05
CA GLU A 17 -5.80 -9.24 -7.77
C GLU A 17 -6.91 -8.64 -6.88
N PRO A 18 -8.15 -9.15 -6.96
CA PRO A 18 -9.23 -8.70 -6.09
C PRO A 18 -8.91 -8.95 -4.62
N ALA A 19 -9.18 -7.94 -3.79
CA ALA A 19 -9.04 -8.07 -2.35
C ALA A 19 -10.10 -9.02 -1.75
N THR A 20 -9.72 -9.72 -0.70
CA THR A 20 -10.55 -10.67 0.06
C THR A 20 -10.61 -10.27 1.54
N ILE A 21 -11.48 -10.96 2.30
CA ILE A 21 -11.60 -10.73 3.76
C ILE A 21 -10.29 -11.09 4.51
N GLN A 22 -9.46 -11.95 3.93
CA GLN A 22 -8.19 -12.37 4.52
C GLN A 22 -7.16 -11.22 4.51
N ASP A 23 -7.33 -10.22 3.65
CA ASP A 23 -6.42 -9.09 3.49
C ASP A 23 -6.60 -7.99 4.55
N LYS A 24 -7.47 -8.20 5.55
CA LYS A 24 -7.76 -7.21 6.61
C LYS A 24 -6.51 -6.70 7.32
N SER A 25 -5.55 -7.58 7.62
CA SER A 25 -4.28 -7.19 8.25
C SER A 25 -3.44 -6.29 7.34
N ILE A 26 -3.46 -6.56 6.04
CA ILE A 26 -2.74 -5.79 5.02
C ILE A 26 -3.33 -4.37 4.93
N VAL A 27 -4.66 -4.22 5.02
CA VAL A 27 -5.31 -2.90 5.03
C VAL A 27 -4.80 -2.05 6.20
N THR A 28 -4.65 -2.64 7.40
CA THR A 28 -4.11 -1.92 8.56
C THR A 28 -2.68 -1.46 8.31
N ASP A 29 -1.83 -2.33 7.74
CA ASP A 29 -0.45 -1.97 7.38
C ASP A 29 -0.38 -0.84 6.34
N LEU A 30 -1.28 -0.86 5.33
CA LEU A 30 -1.33 0.17 4.30
C LEU A 30 -1.73 1.53 4.89
N VAL A 31 -2.72 1.55 5.80
CA VAL A 31 -3.13 2.78 6.49
C VAL A 31 -2.01 3.33 7.37
N ASP A 32 -1.29 2.48 8.10
CA ASP A 32 -0.13 2.89 8.89
C ASP A 32 0.97 3.49 8.00
N THR A 33 1.20 2.86 6.84
CA THR A 33 2.20 3.31 5.86
C THR A 33 1.83 4.66 5.27
N LEU A 34 0.56 4.86 4.91
CA LEU A 34 0.06 6.15 4.42
C LEU A 34 0.25 7.25 5.48
N LYS A 35 -0.13 6.98 6.73
CA LYS A 35 0.03 7.91 7.86
C LYS A 35 1.49 8.32 8.07
N ALA A 36 2.42 7.37 7.95
CA ALA A 36 3.84 7.65 8.10
C ALA A 36 4.44 8.49 6.95
N ASN A 37 3.76 8.56 5.80
CA ASN A 37 4.20 9.30 4.62
C ASN A 37 3.33 10.54 4.32
N LEU A 38 2.52 11.00 5.27
CA LEU A 38 1.57 12.13 5.09
C LEU A 38 2.25 13.43 4.64
N ASP A 39 3.52 13.65 5.01
CA ASP A 39 4.27 14.85 4.62
C ASP A 39 4.55 14.92 3.10
N GLY A 40 4.40 13.79 2.36
CA GLY A 40 4.66 13.73 0.93
C GLY A 40 3.67 12.88 0.11
N CYS A 41 2.63 12.32 0.74
CA CYS A 41 1.68 11.40 0.12
C CYS A 41 0.24 11.80 0.52
N VAL A 42 -0.57 12.19 -0.47
CA VAL A 42 -1.93 12.75 -0.27
C VAL A 42 -3.06 11.78 -0.61
N GLY A 43 -2.74 10.52 -0.97
CA GLY A 43 -3.74 9.51 -1.34
C GLY A 43 -3.11 8.31 -2.01
#